data_AF-A0A933UH19-F1
#
_entry.id   AF-A0A933UH19-F1
#
_cell.length_a   1.000
_cell.length_b   1.000
_cell.length_c   1.000
_cell.angle_alpha   90.00
_cell.angle_beta   90.00
_cell.angle_gamma   90.00
#
_symmetry.space_group_name_H-M   'P 1'
#
loop_
_entity.id
_entity.type
_entity.pdbx_description
1 polymer ?
#
loop_
_entity_poly.entity_id
_entity_poly.type
_entity_poly.pdbx_seq_one_letter_code
_entity_poly.pdbx_strand_id
1 'polypeptide(L)'
;MSSAAIGPSELDVGTREVPDRSRLSALWIGLLLLVGVLSLLVFVRMTSAGVASDLILHTEIAQKEFESGRWFTYTLWSPLIILASLNGHLVPIRSAVVVLLALAVVAKVVVSRHALVEWGASRRAAVLVAVGCAICTPVLGIGVPARNGQVVDGLLAGSIYLGRLSSTVWHNSTSVAALPLVLVAAIAAHRALTDFSLRRGALLGLAMALSALMKPNWALAALPVVLVWGVTCSRRRLRTKWTRLLVWVIVGAVPTAIVLVVQLVLVRSDPFVVPSEFTWEPLRVWKFYAASPAMAWIQSLLFPLFATGCVVARRQRGVWWLWCSWSVMLVATLQMALLGERNRTTGAPIFDGNWFWGAHAAVLVLFLASAAALSSGARATNDSPLQRALMNLAWGAFVLHVTTGAIYIARLFQLPAGFAS
;
A
#
# COMPACT_ATOMS: atom_id res chain seq x y z
N MET A 1 -40.56 47.96 14.50
CA MET A 1 -39.49 48.50 13.64
C MET A 1 -38.45 49.18 14.53
N SER A 2 -37.32 48.53 14.77
CA SER A 2 -36.12 49.15 15.33
C SER A 2 -34.92 48.36 14.81
N SER A 3 -34.21 48.98 13.87
CA SER A 3 -33.03 48.45 13.19
C SER A 3 -31.80 48.93 13.95
N ALA A 4 -31.24 48.07 14.80
CA ALA A 4 -29.95 48.32 15.44
C ALA A 4 -28.84 48.04 14.43
N ALA A 5 -28.19 49.09 13.94
CA ALA A 5 -27.03 49.02 13.08
C ALA A 5 -25.82 48.52 13.89
N ILE A 6 -25.33 47.33 13.54
CA ILE A 6 -24.07 46.78 14.05
C ILE A 6 -22.96 47.33 13.15
N GLY A 7 -22.12 48.20 13.72
CA GLY A 7 -20.96 48.76 13.03
C GLY A 7 -19.92 47.69 12.67
N PRO A 8 -19.15 47.87 11.59
CA PRO A 8 -18.09 46.95 11.21
C PRO A 8 -16.97 47.04 12.24
N SER A 9 -16.79 45.99 13.04
CA SER A 9 -15.58 45.84 13.84
C SER A 9 -14.41 45.58 12.89
N GLU A 10 -13.45 46.50 12.89
CA GLU A 10 -12.12 46.33 12.30
C GLU A 10 -11.42 45.18 13.03
N LEU A 11 -11.68 43.96 12.56
CA LEU A 11 -10.81 42.83 12.82
C LEU A 11 -9.56 43.06 11.98
N ASP A 12 -8.53 43.57 12.63
CA ASP A 12 -7.15 43.61 12.15
C ASP A 12 -6.72 42.18 11.83
N VAL A 13 -7.01 41.75 10.60
CA VAL A 13 -6.53 40.49 10.03
C VAL A 13 -5.07 40.70 9.71
N GLY A 14 -4.24 40.66 10.77
CA GLY A 14 -2.79 40.68 10.68
C GLY A 14 -2.36 39.77 9.54
N THR A 15 -1.69 40.36 8.56
CA THR A 15 -1.19 39.71 7.35
C THR A 15 -0.28 38.57 7.75
N ARG A 16 -0.85 37.37 7.94
CA ARG A 16 -0.08 36.14 8.14
C ARG A 16 0.82 36.00 6.93
N GLU A 17 2.11 36.25 7.11
CA GLU A 17 3.15 36.01 6.12
C GLU A 17 2.87 34.67 5.45
N VAL A 18 2.54 34.70 4.17
CA VAL A 18 2.35 33.48 3.39
C VAL A 18 3.74 32.88 3.28
N PRO A 19 4.03 31.73 3.93
CA PRO A 19 5.37 31.17 3.91
C PRO A 19 5.81 30.97 2.46
N ASP A 20 7.03 31.43 2.19
CA ASP A 20 7.67 31.44 0.88
C ASP A 20 7.52 30.07 0.19
N ARG A 21 6.67 30.03 -0.84
CA ARG A 21 6.32 28.79 -1.57
C ARG A 21 7.55 28.15 -2.21
N SER A 22 8.58 28.94 -2.52
CA SER A 22 9.80 28.50 -3.19
C SER A 22 10.66 27.57 -2.32
N ARG A 23 10.79 27.87 -1.02
CA ARG A 23 11.58 27.06 -0.08
C ARG A 23 10.98 25.67 0.13
N LEU A 24 9.66 25.58 0.21
CA LEU A 24 8.96 24.29 0.37
C LEU A 24 9.08 23.41 -0.88
N SER A 25 9.15 23.99 -2.08
CA SER A 25 9.41 23.21 -3.30
C SER A 25 10.83 22.66 -3.36
N ALA A 26 11.85 23.45 -3.01
CA ALA A 26 13.24 22.98 -3.03
C ALA A 26 13.49 21.83 -2.05
N LEU A 27 13.02 21.97 -0.80
CA LEU A 27 13.12 20.89 0.20
C LEU A 27 12.41 19.61 -0.25
N TRP A 28 11.23 19.74 -0.85
CA TRP A 28 10.48 18.60 -1.36
C TRP A 28 11.23 17.86 -2.47
N ILE A 29 11.83 18.58 -3.42
CA ILE A 29 12.65 17.99 -4.50
C ILE A 29 13.86 17.28 -3.90
N GLY A 30 14.56 17.91 -2.95
CA GLY A 30 15.70 17.29 -2.26
C GLY A 30 15.34 15.99 -1.54
N LEU A 31 14.18 15.94 -0.88
CA LEU A 31 13.69 14.71 -0.24
C LEU A 31 13.34 13.61 -1.25
N LEU A 32 12.74 13.96 -2.40
CA LEU A 32 12.47 12.99 -3.46
C LEU A 32 13.75 12.39 -4.05
N LEU A 33 14.77 13.22 -4.27
CA LEU A 33 16.08 12.77 -4.73
C LEU A 33 16.73 11.83 -3.70
N LEU A 34 16.70 12.19 -2.41
CA LEU A 34 17.21 11.35 -1.34
C LEU A 34 16.51 9.98 -1.30
N VAL A 35 15.16 9.96 -1.39
CA VAL A 35 14.39 8.71 -1.45
C VAL A 35 14.76 7.89 -2.68
N GLY A 36 14.91 8.53 -3.84
CA GLY A 36 15.32 7.87 -5.08
C GLY A 36 16.69 7.22 -4.98
N VAL A 37 17.70 7.96 -4.51
CA VAL A 37 19.06 7.45 -4.31
C VAL A 37 19.09 6.30 -3.29
N LEU A 38 18.42 6.46 -2.14
CA LEU A 38 18.33 5.40 -1.15
C LEU A 38 17.67 4.14 -1.73
N SER A 39 16.59 4.30 -2.51
CA SER A 39 15.89 3.18 -3.13
C SER A 39 16.77 2.47 -4.17
N LEU A 40 17.54 3.21 -4.97
CA LEU A 40 18.52 2.62 -5.90
C LEU A 40 19.53 1.75 -5.15
N LEU A 41 20.11 2.25 -4.06
CA LEU A 41 21.07 1.50 -3.25
C LEU A 41 20.44 0.23 -2.66
N VAL A 42 19.21 0.33 -2.15
CA VAL A 42 18.46 -0.82 -1.62
C VAL A 42 18.23 -1.87 -2.71
N PHE A 43 17.78 -1.48 -3.91
CA PHE A 43 17.49 -2.45 -4.97
C PHE A 43 18.76 -3.03 -5.62
N VAL A 44 19.86 -2.28 -5.71
CA VAL A 44 21.17 -2.85 -6.07
C VAL A 44 21.55 -3.96 -5.08
N ARG A 45 21.36 -3.71 -3.78
CA ARG A 45 21.63 -4.71 -2.75
C ARG A 45 20.66 -5.89 -2.80
N MET A 46 19.36 -5.66 -2.98
CA MET A 46 18.35 -6.73 -3.09
C MET A 46 18.56 -7.64 -4.31
N THR A 47 19.23 -7.14 -5.35
CA THR A 47 19.57 -7.95 -6.54
C THR A 47 20.94 -8.61 -6.44
N SER A 48 21.70 -8.41 -5.35
CA SER A 48 23.01 -9.02 -5.19
C SER A 48 22.91 -10.49 -4.74
N ALA A 49 23.92 -11.29 -5.11
CA ALA A 49 23.96 -12.71 -4.77
C ALA A 49 23.90 -12.93 -3.25
N GLY A 50 23.14 -13.96 -2.84
CA GLY A 50 22.96 -14.33 -1.44
C GLY A 50 22.02 -13.42 -0.65
N VAL A 51 21.21 -12.58 -1.31
CA VAL A 51 20.10 -11.84 -0.69
C VAL A 51 18.78 -12.47 -1.12
N ALA A 52 17.97 -12.91 -0.15
CA ALA A 52 16.66 -13.48 -0.42
C ALA A 52 15.69 -12.40 -0.96
N SER A 53 15.43 -12.44 -2.27
CA SER A 53 14.51 -11.52 -2.93
C SER A 53 13.95 -12.08 -4.22
N ASP A 54 12.66 -11.81 -4.47
CA ASP A 54 11.97 -12.17 -5.72
C ASP A 54 12.43 -11.31 -6.91
N LEU A 55 13.26 -10.29 -6.69
CA LEU A 55 13.71 -9.39 -7.77
C LEU A 55 14.49 -10.16 -8.83
N ILE A 56 15.43 -11.03 -8.43
CA ILE A 56 16.20 -11.86 -9.38
C ILE A 56 15.30 -12.91 -10.02
N LEU A 57 14.43 -13.57 -9.24
CA LEU A 57 13.46 -14.51 -9.79
C LEU A 57 12.60 -13.88 -10.89
N HIS A 58 12.05 -12.69 -10.66
CA HIS A 58 11.27 -11.98 -11.67
C HIS A 58 12.11 -11.48 -12.86
N THR A 59 13.41 -11.22 -12.66
CA THR A 59 14.34 -10.89 -13.75
C THR A 59 14.56 -12.10 -14.64
N GLU A 60 14.78 -13.28 -14.05
CA GLU A 60 14.96 -14.55 -14.77
C GLU A 60 13.69 -15.02 -15.48
N ILE A 61 12.52 -14.85 -14.85
CA ILE A 61 11.23 -15.13 -15.49
C ILE A 61 11.06 -14.26 -16.74
N ALA A 62 11.30 -12.95 -16.62
CA ALA A 62 11.18 -12.05 -17.77
C ALA A 62 12.19 -12.34 -18.88
N GLN A 63 13.41 -12.76 -18.54
CA GLN A 63 14.38 -13.23 -19.53
C GLN A 63 13.84 -14.46 -20.29
N LYS A 64 13.35 -15.48 -19.58
CA LYS A 64 12.79 -16.71 -20.19
C LYS A 64 11.56 -16.41 -21.06
N GLU A 65 10.72 -15.49 -20.60
CA GLU A 65 9.55 -15.01 -21.36
C GLU A 65 9.99 -14.32 -22.66
N PHE A 66 11.04 -13.49 -22.61
CA PHE A 66 11.61 -12.87 -23.80
C PHE A 66 12.21 -13.90 -24.76
N GLU A 67 13.04 -14.82 -24.27
CA GLU A 67 13.71 -15.86 -25.06
C GLU A 67 12.71 -16.82 -25.73
N SER A 68 11.55 -17.05 -25.10
CA SER A 68 10.48 -17.87 -25.65
C SER A 68 9.50 -17.11 -26.56
N GLY A 69 9.72 -15.82 -26.80
CA GLY A 69 8.82 -14.96 -27.59
C GLY A 69 7.48 -14.62 -26.89
N ARG A 70 7.35 -14.93 -25.60
CA ARG A 70 6.15 -14.71 -24.77
C ARG A 70 6.25 -13.43 -23.95
N TRP A 71 6.45 -12.30 -24.63
CA TRP A 71 6.66 -11.01 -23.98
C TRP A 71 5.41 -10.44 -23.25
N PHE A 72 4.22 -11.00 -23.46
CA PHE A 72 2.99 -10.62 -22.76
C PHE A 72 2.56 -11.71 -21.76
N THR A 73 2.44 -11.33 -20.49
CA THR A 73 2.25 -12.26 -19.38
C THR A 73 1.04 -11.84 -18.55
N TYR A 74 0.74 -12.59 -17.49
CA TYR A 74 -0.35 -12.23 -16.59
C TYR A 74 -0.09 -10.95 -15.78
N THR A 75 1.10 -10.35 -15.83
CA THR A 75 1.40 -9.07 -15.18
C THR A 75 2.00 -8.09 -16.17
N LEU A 76 1.69 -6.79 -16.01
CA LEU A 76 2.33 -5.73 -16.77
C LEU A 76 3.83 -5.56 -16.44
N TRP A 77 4.30 -6.16 -15.34
CA TRP A 77 5.67 -6.00 -14.88
C TRP A 77 6.72 -6.56 -15.85
N SER A 78 6.56 -7.80 -16.34
CA SER A 78 7.54 -8.41 -17.26
C SER A 78 7.71 -7.61 -18.57
N PRO A 79 6.63 -7.24 -19.30
CA PRO A 79 6.78 -6.40 -20.49
C PRO A 79 7.46 -5.06 -20.19
N LEU A 80 7.15 -4.43 -19.05
CA LEU A 80 7.72 -3.14 -18.67
C LEU A 80 9.24 -3.22 -18.47
N ILE A 81 9.74 -4.26 -17.79
CA ILE A 81 11.18 -4.41 -17.57
C ILE A 81 11.93 -4.83 -18.83
N ILE A 82 11.33 -5.67 -19.68
CA ILE A 82 11.88 -6.03 -21.00
C ILE A 82 12.04 -4.77 -21.85
N LEU A 83 10.97 -3.97 -21.99
CA LEU A 83 11.01 -2.74 -22.79
C LEU A 83 12.02 -1.73 -22.24
N ALA A 84 12.12 -1.58 -20.92
CA ALA A 84 13.07 -0.66 -20.31
C ALA A 84 14.53 -1.13 -20.41
N SER A 85 14.77 -2.44 -20.50
CA SER A 85 16.11 -3.01 -20.65
C SER A 85 16.67 -2.92 -22.06
N LEU A 86 15.82 -2.64 -23.06
CA LEU A 86 16.14 -2.54 -24.50
C LEU A 86 16.69 -3.82 -25.15
N ASN A 87 17.00 -4.87 -24.38
CA ASN A 87 17.42 -6.18 -24.87
C ASN A 87 17.01 -7.27 -23.86
N GLY A 88 16.97 -8.53 -24.31
CA GLY A 88 16.56 -9.65 -23.45
C GLY A 88 17.62 -10.15 -22.46
N HIS A 89 18.76 -9.49 -22.32
CA HIS A 89 19.85 -10.04 -21.50
C HIS A 89 19.65 -9.75 -20.01
N LEU A 90 20.07 -10.71 -19.17
CA LEU A 90 19.85 -10.67 -17.72
C LEU A 90 20.39 -9.40 -17.05
N VAL A 91 21.59 -8.94 -17.43
CA VAL A 91 22.24 -7.78 -16.79
C VAL A 91 21.46 -6.48 -17.08
N PRO A 92 21.13 -6.13 -18.33
CA PRO A 92 20.24 -5.02 -18.64
C PRO A 92 18.85 -5.11 -17.99
N ILE A 93 18.22 -6.29 -17.99
CA ILE A 93 16.91 -6.49 -17.30
C ILE A 93 17.05 -6.19 -15.82
N ARG A 94 18.11 -6.67 -15.15
CA ARG A 94 18.38 -6.40 -13.74
C ARG A 94 18.56 -4.90 -13.49
N SER A 95 19.32 -4.19 -14.32
CA SER A 95 19.49 -2.74 -14.22
C SER A 95 18.16 -2.00 -14.39
N ALA A 96 17.34 -2.41 -15.36
CA ALA A 96 16.01 -1.85 -15.58
C ALA A 96 15.10 -2.06 -14.36
N VAL A 97 15.09 -3.26 -13.76
CA VAL A 97 14.37 -3.57 -12.52
C VAL A 97 14.76 -2.59 -11.41
N VAL A 98 16.06 -2.42 -11.15
CA VAL A 98 16.55 -1.51 -10.09
C VAL A 98 16.06 -0.08 -10.28
N VAL A 99 16.19 0.46 -11.50
CA VAL A 99 15.79 1.84 -11.82
C VAL A 99 14.28 2.02 -11.72
N LEU A 100 13.51 1.12 -12.35
CA LEU A 100 12.05 1.19 -12.37
C LEU A 100 11.45 1.06 -10.96
N LEU A 101 12.01 0.20 -10.11
CA LEU A 101 11.56 0.06 -8.73
C LEU A 101 11.89 1.31 -7.89
N ALA A 102 13.06 1.93 -8.08
CA ALA A 102 13.38 3.20 -7.42
C ALA A 102 12.42 4.31 -7.85
N LEU A 103 12.10 4.40 -9.15
CA LEU A 103 11.09 5.32 -9.67
C LEU A 103 9.69 5.03 -9.11
N ALA A 104 9.31 3.76 -8.96
CA ALA A 104 8.05 3.37 -8.32
C ALA A 104 7.98 3.81 -6.85
N VAL A 105 9.07 3.73 -6.09
CA VAL A 105 9.11 4.25 -4.70
C VAL A 105 8.96 5.78 -4.68
N VAL A 106 9.62 6.50 -5.59
CA VAL A 106 9.45 7.96 -5.71
C VAL A 106 8.01 8.31 -6.09
N ALA A 107 7.43 7.61 -7.07
CA ALA A 107 6.04 7.79 -7.47
C ALA A 107 5.08 7.50 -6.30
N LYS A 108 5.31 6.44 -5.52
CA LYS A 108 4.56 6.12 -4.30
C LYS A 108 4.56 7.31 -3.34
N VAL A 109 5.71 7.94 -3.11
CA VAL A 109 5.84 9.10 -2.21
C VAL A 109 5.09 10.33 -2.74
N VAL A 110 5.20 10.62 -4.04
CA VAL A 110 4.47 11.73 -4.68
C VAL A 110 2.96 11.53 -4.58
N VAL A 111 2.46 10.36 -4.94
CA VAL A 111 1.02 10.05 -4.90
C VAL A 111 0.52 9.99 -3.45
N SER A 112 1.32 9.47 -2.51
CA SER A 112 0.99 9.48 -1.07
C SER A 112 0.79 10.89 -0.53
N ARG A 113 1.70 11.81 -0.87
CA ARG A 113 1.57 13.23 -0.49
C ARG A 113 0.30 13.84 -1.07
N HIS A 114 0.00 13.55 -2.34
CA HIS A 114 -1.22 14.02 -3.00
C HIS A 114 -2.48 13.49 -2.29
N ALA A 115 -2.53 12.18 -2.01
CA ALA A 115 -3.63 11.56 -1.27
C ALA A 115 -3.83 12.19 0.12
N LEU A 116 -2.74 12.40 0.87
CA LEU A 116 -2.79 13.00 2.21
C LEU A 116 -3.36 14.42 2.18
N VAL A 117 -2.91 15.27 1.24
CA VAL A 117 -3.43 16.63 1.09
C VAL A 117 -4.91 16.61 0.68
N GLU A 118 -5.28 15.74 -0.27
CA GLU A 118 -6.66 15.59 -0.72
C GLU A 118 -7.59 15.13 0.41
N TRP A 119 -7.11 14.27 1.30
CA TRP A 119 -7.85 13.79 2.47
C TRP A 119 -7.75 14.72 3.70
N GLY A 120 -7.22 15.93 3.53
CA GLY A 120 -7.28 17.01 4.51
C GLY A 120 -6.06 17.16 5.43
N ALA A 121 -4.96 16.45 5.18
CA ALA A 121 -3.70 16.68 5.90
C ALA A 121 -3.08 18.04 5.55
N SER A 122 -2.32 18.61 6.48
CA SER A 122 -1.50 19.79 6.17
C SER A 122 -0.39 19.42 5.18
N ARG A 123 0.07 20.35 4.35
CA ARG A 123 1.15 20.09 3.37
C ARG A 123 2.43 19.57 4.04
N ARG A 124 2.77 20.08 5.24
CA ARG A 124 3.95 19.63 6.00
C ARG A 124 3.78 18.19 6.49
N ALA A 125 2.65 17.89 7.13
CA ALA A 125 2.35 16.53 7.57
C ALA A 125 2.31 15.56 6.38
N ALA A 126 1.74 15.98 5.25
CA ALA A 126 1.68 15.19 4.03
C ALA A 126 3.07 14.80 3.51
N VAL A 127 4.03 15.74 3.52
CA VAL A 127 5.42 15.45 3.14
C VAL A 127 6.07 14.46 4.10
N LEU A 128 6.01 14.74 5.41
CA LEU A 128 6.68 13.91 6.43
C LEU A 128 6.12 12.49 6.44
N VAL A 129 4.79 12.33 6.39
CA VAL A 129 4.15 11.01 6.38
C VAL A 129 4.41 10.28 5.08
N ALA A 130 4.36 10.95 3.92
CA ALA A 130 4.65 10.30 2.64
C ALA A 130 6.09 9.76 2.58
N VAL A 131 7.07 10.54 3.04
CA VAL A 131 8.47 10.10 3.12
C VAL A 131 8.64 9.00 4.18
N GLY A 132 8.00 9.13 5.35
CA GLY A 132 8.01 8.08 6.37
C GLY A 132 7.47 6.75 5.84
N CYS A 133 6.31 6.76 5.16
CA CYS A 133 5.72 5.59 4.49
C CYS A 133 6.57 5.06 3.32
N ALA A 134 7.61 5.77 2.88
CA ALA A 134 8.58 5.23 1.92
C ALA A 134 9.44 4.13 2.55
N ILE A 135 9.71 4.24 3.85
CA ILE A 135 10.62 3.37 4.60
C ILE A 135 9.91 2.59 5.72
N CYS A 136 8.67 2.93 6.10
CA CYS A 136 7.92 2.23 7.14
C CYS A 136 7.89 0.70 6.97
N THR A 137 8.21 -0.01 8.03
CA THR A 137 7.99 -1.46 8.17
C THR A 137 7.20 -1.76 9.46
N PRO A 138 6.71 -2.99 9.68
CA PRO A 138 5.99 -3.35 10.91
C PRO A 138 6.88 -3.09 12.13
N VAL A 139 6.30 -2.72 13.27
CA VAL A 139 7.08 -2.59 14.52
C VAL A 139 7.76 -3.92 14.81
N LEU A 140 9.08 -3.89 15.02
CA LEU A 140 9.84 -5.07 15.40
C LEU A 140 9.24 -5.65 16.68
N GLY A 141 8.75 -6.88 16.60
CA GLY A 141 8.29 -7.60 17.77
C GLY A 141 9.47 -7.88 18.71
N ILE A 142 9.25 -7.69 20.01
CA ILE A 142 10.06 -8.32 21.05
C ILE A 142 9.87 -9.83 20.86
N GLY A 143 11.00 -10.54 20.71
CA GLY A 143 11.11 -11.87 20.12
C GLY A 143 9.97 -12.82 20.43
N VAL A 144 9.34 -13.35 19.38
CA VAL A 144 8.60 -14.60 19.49
C VAL A 144 9.54 -15.67 18.93
N PRO A 145 9.98 -16.64 19.74
CA PRO A 145 10.84 -17.70 19.26
C PRO A 145 10.10 -18.47 18.16
N ALA A 146 10.78 -18.64 17.03
CA ALA A 146 10.26 -19.42 15.92
C ALA A 146 10.14 -20.90 16.32
N ARG A 147 9.09 -21.55 15.84
CA ARG A 147 8.94 -23.01 15.89
C ARG A 147 10.05 -23.61 15.02
N ASN A 148 10.82 -24.56 15.55
CA ASN A 148 11.83 -25.38 14.85
C ASN A 148 13.26 -24.80 14.68
N GLY A 149 13.71 -23.86 15.51
CA GLY A 149 15.15 -23.51 15.62
C GLY A 149 15.73 -22.65 14.48
N GLN A 150 14.99 -22.41 13.39
CA GLN A 150 15.31 -21.36 12.44
C GLN A 150 14.73 -20.04 12.98
N VAL A 151 15.58 -19.07 13.30
CA VAL A 151 15.14 -17.74 13.76
C VAL A 151 14.46 -17.04 12.57
N VAL A 152 13.13 -17.17 12.46
CA VAL A 152 12.32 -16.48 11.44
C VAL A 152 11.98 -15.05 11.89
N ASP A 153 12.01 -14.81 13.20
CA ASP A 153 11.50 -13.59 13.82
C ASP A 153 12.52 -12.94 14.76
N GLY A 154 13.03 -11.78 14.36
CA GLY A 154 13.90 -10.92 15.18
C GLY A 154 14.72 -9.94 14.36
N LEU A 155 15.35 -8.98 15.03
CA LEU A 155 16.33 -8.03 14.44
C LEU A 155 17.50 -8.71 13.71
N LEU A 156 17.72 -10.00 13.96
CA LEU A 156 18.82 -10.82 13.45
C LEU A 156 18.39 -11.78 12.33
N ALA A 157 17.09 -11.96 12.09
CA ALA A 157 16.59 -12.78 10.99
C ALA A 157 16.51 -11.94 9.72
N GLY A 158 17.08 -12.40 8.61
CA GLY A 158 17.05 -11.71 7.31
C GLY A 158 15.63 -11.46 6.74
N SER A 159 14.58 -11.94 7.42
CA SER A 159 13.17 -11.92 7.05
C SER A 159 12.30 -11.01 7.94
N ILE A 160 12.75 -9.80 8.26
CA ILE A 160 12.18 -8.89 9.29
C ILE A 160 10.65 -8.66 9.23
N TYR A 161 10.01 -8.80 8.07
CA TYR A 161 8.55 -8.62 7.93
C TYR A 161 7.79 -9.78 7.30
N LEU A 162 8.41 -10.96 7.08
CA LEU A 162 7.62 -12.13 6.67
C LEU A 162 6.64 -12.47 7.80
N GLY A 163 5.37 -12.70 7.46
CA GLY A 163 4.31 -12.93 8.46
C GLY A 163 3.75 -11.67 9.13
N ARG A 164 4.32 -10.49 8.86
CA ARG A 164 3.83 -9.17 9.30
C ARG A 164 3.41 -8.32 8.11
N LEU A 165 2.53 -7.34 8.34
CA LEU A 165 1.99 -6.45 7.31
C LEU A 165 2.70 -5.10 7.32
N SER A 166 3.41 -4.84 6.23
CA SER A 166 4.22 -3.64 6.02
C SER A 166 3.60 -2.73 4.97
N SER A 167 3.66 -1.40 5.19
CA SER A 167 3.33 -0.39 4.17
C SER A 167 4.43 -0.21 3.14
N THR A 168 5.61 -0.79 3.36
CA THR A 168 6.70 -0.90 2.39
C THR A 168 7.15 -2.34 2.23
N VAL A 169 7.11 -2.83 1.01
CA VAL A 169 7.72 -4.11 0.60
C VAL A 169 8.94 -3.76 -0.24
N TRP A 170 10.06 -4.44 -0.03
CA TRP A 170 11.32 -4.20 -0.73
C TRP A 170 11.78 -5.40 -1.58
N HIS A 171 11.41 -6.62 -1.19
CA HIS A 171 11.92 -7.83 -1.83
C HIS A 171 11.05 -8.36 -2.98
N ASN A 172 9.85 -7.81 -3.18
CA ASN A 172 8.91 -8.24 -4.22
C ASN A 172 8.67 -7.10 -5.22
N SER A 173 9.20 -7.26 -6.43
CA SER A 173 9.21 -6.22 -7.48
C SER A 173 7.82 -5.85 -7.96
N THR A 174 6.95 -6.84 -8.21
CA THR A 174 5.57 -6.60 -8.66
C THR A 174 4.75 -5.85 -7.62
N SER A 175 4.92 -6.15 -6.32
CA SER A 175 4.29 -5.41 -5.22
C SER A 175 4.76 -3.96 -5.19
N VAL A 176 6.07 -3.72 -5.22
CA VAL A 176 6.66 -2.36 -5.19
C VAL A 176 6.13 -1.53 -6.37
N ALA A 177 6.15 -2.09 -7.58
CA ALA A 177 5.66 -1.45 -8.79
C ALA A 177 4.15 -1.16 -8.77
N ALA A 178 3.36 -1.97 -8.06
CA ALA A 178 1.92 -1.79 -7.94
C ALA A 178 1.51 -0.67 -6.97
N LEU A 179 2.31 -0.36 -5.95
CA LEU A 179 1.92 0.58 -4.88
C LEU A 179 1.49 1.97 -5.38
N PRO A 180 2.16 2.63 -6.34
CA PRO A 180 1.68 3.90 -6.89
C PRO A 180 0.29 3.79 -7.52
N LEU A 181 0.02 2.71 -8.24
CA LEU A 181 -1.26 2.46 -8.92
C LEU A 181 -2.37 2.14 -7.90
N VAL A 182 -2.06 1.40 -6.84
CA VAL A 182 -2.94 1.19 -5.69
C VAL A 182 -3.37 2.53 -5.10
N LEU A 183 -2.44 3.46 -4.90
CA LEU A 183 -2.76 4.78 -4.35
C LEU A 183 -3.60 5.63 -5.30
N VAL A 184 -3.32 5.59 -6.61
CA VAL A 184 -4.17 6.24 -7.62
C VAL A 184 -5.59 5.67 -7.59
N ALA A 185 -5.73 4.34 -7.49
CA ALA A 185 -7.04 3.69 -7.37
C ALA A 185 -7.75 4.06 -6.07
N ALA A 186 -7.04 4.16 -4.94
CA ALA A 186 -7.61 4.61 -3.68
C ALA A 186 -8.09 6.08 -3.73
N ILE A 187 -7.33 6.98 -4.38
CA ILE A 187 -7.76 8.36 -4.64
C ILE A 187 -8.98 8.39 -5.56
N ALA A 188 -8.98 7.60 -6.64
CA ALA A 188 -10.11 7.51 -7.55
C ALA A 188 -11.37 7.00 -6.84
N ALA A 189 -11.24 5.99 -5.99
CA ALA A 189 -12.32 5.50 -5.13
C ALA A 189 -12.83 6.58 -4.20
N HIS A 190 -11.93 7.33 -3.55
CA HIS A 190 -12.31 8.45 -2.69
C HIS A 190 -13.16 9.49 -3.44
N ARG A 191 -12.70 9.92 -4.62
CA ARG A 191 -13.41 10.90 -5.46
C ARG A 191 -14.75 10.37 -5.94
N ALA A 192 -14.81 9.11 -6.38
CA ALA A 192 -16.03 8.50 -6.92
C ALA A 192 -17.09 8.23 -5.85
N LEU A 193 -16.68 7.91 -4.62
CA LEU A 193 -17.57 7.76 -3.47
C LEU A 193 -18.04 9.10 -2.89
N THR A 194 -17.33 10.19 -3.17
CA THR A 194 -17.74 11.55 -2.80
C THR A 194 -18.76 12.14 -3.78
N ASP A 195 -18.59 11.87 -5.07
CA ASP A 195 -19.43 12.39 -6.15
C ASP A 195 -19.70 11.28 -7.17
N PHE A 196 -20.96 10.86 -7.27
CA PHE A 196 -21.38 9.75 -8.12
C PHE A 196 -21.61 10.19 -9.57
N SER A 197 -20.54 10.56 -10.26
CA SER A 197 -20.54 10.82 -11.71
C SER A 197 -19.98 9.63 -12.49
N LEU A 198 -20.47 9.43 -13.72
CA LEU A 198 -19.99 8.37 -14.61
C LEU A 198 -18.50 8.52 -14.92
N ARG A 199 -18.03 9.76 -15.12
CA ARG A 199 -16.61 10.06 -15.30
C ARG A 199 -15.77 9.54 -14.13
N ARG A 200 -16.20 9.77 -12.88
CA ARG A 200 -15.47 9.28 -11.70
C ARG A 200 -15.57 7.76 -11.54
N GLY A 201 -16.71 7.16 -11.89
CA GLY A 201 -16.85 5.70 -11.96
C GLY A 201 -15.89 5.07 -12.98
N ALA A 202 -15.79 5.64 -14.19
CA ALA A 202 -14.87 5.17 -15.22
C ALA A 202 -13.39 5.36 -14.82
N LEU A 203 -13.04 6.50 -14.22
CA LEU A 203 -11.68 6.72 -13.69
C LEU A 203 -11.33 5.74 -12.57
N LEU A 204 -12.29 5.38 -11.71
CA LEU A 204 -12.12 4.33 -10.71
C LEU A 204 -11.87 2.98 -11.39
N GLY A 205 -12.71 2.58 -12.35
CA GLY A 205 -12.56 1.31 -13.06
C GLY A 205 -11.21 1.20 -13.77
N LEU A 206 -10.78 2.26 -14.46
CA LEU A 206 -9.47 2.32 -15.09
C LEU A 206 -8.32 2.21 -14.07
N ALA A 207 -8.38 2.98 -12.98
CA ALA A 207 -7.31 2.95 -11.96
C ALA A 207 -7.21 1.59 -11.26
N MET A 208 -8.34 0.95 -10.95
CA MET A 208 -8.37 -0.39 -10.37
C MET A 208 -7.89 -1.46 -11.36
N ALA A 209 -8.27 -1.38 -12.63
CA ALA A 209 -7.79 -2.26 -13.68
C ALA A 209 -6.27 -2.15 -13.86
N LEU A 210 -5.71 -0.93 -13.89
CA LEU A 210 -4.26 -0.70 -13.96
C LEU A 210 -3.54 -1.25 -12.73
N SER A 211 -4.09 -1.05 -11.52
CA SER A 211 -3.55 -1.65 -10.31
C SER A 211 -3.56 -3.18 -10.38
N ALA A 212 -4.65 -3.78 -10.88
CA ALA A 212 -4.77 -5.23 -11.03
C ALA A 212 -3.80 -5.79 -12.07
N LEU A 213 -3.64 -5.11 -13.20
CA LEU A 213 -2.68 -5.46 -14.26
C LEU A 213 -1.25 -5.55 -13.72
N MET A 214 -0.86 -4.66 -12.80
CA MET A 214 0.43 -4.76 -12.15
C MET A 214 0.44 -5.88 -11.10
N LYS A 215 -0.55 -5.89 -10.19
CA LYS A 215 -0.72 -6.94 -9.18
C LYS A 215 -2.18 -7.06 -8.70
N PRO A 216 -2.83 -8.24 -8.84
CA PRO A 216 -4.28 -8.36 -8.63
C PRO A 216 -4.72 -8.29 -7.16
N ASN A 217 -3.84 -8.61 -6.20
CA ASN A 217 -4.24 -8.93 -4.83
C ASN A 217 -4.98 -7.78 -4.12
N TRP A 218 -4.54 -6.53 -4.29
CA TRP A 218 -5.22 -5.40 -3.67
C TRP A 218 -6.57 -5.12 -4.33
N ALA A 219 -6.66 -5.20 -5.66
CA ALA A 219 -7.91 -4.98 -6.39
C ALA A 219 -8.97 -6.03 -6.01
N LEU A 220 -8.57 -7.29 -5.81
CA LEU A 220 -9.44 -8.36 -5.32
C LEU A 220 -10.04 -8.04 -3.94
N ALA A 221 -9.28 -7.42 -3.04
CA ALA A 221 -9.79 -6.99 -1.74
C ALA A 221 -10.61 -5.69 -1.81
N ALA A 222 -10.16 -4.72 -2.61
CA ALA A 222 -10.75 -3.39 -2.66
C ALA A 222 -12.07 -3.33 -3.43
N LEU A 223 -12.19 -4.10 -4.53
CA LEU A 223 -13.36 -4.04 -5.41
C LEU A 223 -14.68 -4.30 -4.69
N PRO A 224 -14.87 -5.42 -3.97
CA PRO A 224 -16.14 -5.67 -3.27
C PRO A 224 -16.45 -4.58 -2.23
N VAL A 225 -15.43 -4.07 -1.55
CA VAL A 225 -15.58 -3.02 -0.54
C VAL A 225 -16.05 -1.71 -1.18
N VAL A 226 -15.36 -1.25 -2.23
CA VAL A 226 -15.71 0.00 -2.92
C VAL A 226 -17.10 -0.07 -3.53
N LEU A 227 -17.54 -1.24 -4.01
CA LEU A 227 -18.90 -1.43 -4.52
C LEU A 227 -19.95 -1.35 -3.41
N VAL A 228 -19.73 -2.02 -2.27
CA VAL A 228 -20.64 -1.95 -1.10
C VAL A 228 -20.73 -0.52 -0.56
N TRP A 229 -19.60 0.16 -0.41
CA TRP A 229 -19.56 1.57 -0.04
C TRP A 229 -20.21 2.46 -1.10
N GLY A 230 -20.03 2.13 -2.38
CA GLY A 230 -20.66 2.76 -3.53
C GLY A 230 -22.18 2.78 -3.42
N VAL A 231 -22.76 1.59 -3.29
CA VAL A 231 -24.21 1.41 -3.10
C VAL A 231 -24.67 2.16 -1.84
N THR A 232 -23.99 1.98 -0.71
CA THR A 232 -24.38 2.60 0.56
C THR A 232 -24.36 4.13 0.53
N CYS A 233 -23.28 4.73 0.01
CA CYS A 233 -23.12 6.18 -0.11
C CYS A 233 -24.14 6.77 -1.09
N SER A 234 -24.35 6.14 -2.25
CA SER A 234 -25.32 6.60 -3.24
C SER A 234 -26.75 6.64 -2.69
N ARG A 235 -27.13 5.63 -1.90
CA ARG A 235 -28.48 5.44 -1.37
C ARG A 235 -28.77 6.41 -0.23
N ARG A 236 -27.86 6.47 0.74
CA ARG A 236 -28.06 7.26 1.97
C ARG A 236 -27.80 8.74 1.76
N ARG A 237 -26.82 9.11 0.93
CA ARG A 237 -26.38 10.51 0.80
C ARG A 237 -26.92 11.22 -0.44
N LEU A 238 -27.01 10.51 -1.57
CA LEU A 238 -27.24 11.15 -2.88
C LEU A 238 -28.59 10.82 -3.51
N ARG A 239 -29.34 9.86 -2.96
CA ARG A 239 -30.65 9.40 -3.47
C ARG A 239 -30.62 9.09 -4.97
N THR A 240 -29.52 8.50 -5.45
CA THR A 240 -29.30 8.22 -6.87
C THR A 240 -30.31 7.19 -7.42
N LYS A 241 -30.79 7.40 -8.66
CA LYS A 241 -31.62 6.42 -9.39
C LYS A 241 -30.88 5.08 -9.55
N TRP A 242 -31.59 3.96 -9.45
CA TRP A 242 -31.01 2.60 -9.61
C TRP A 242 -30.26 2.41 -10.93
N THR A 243 -30.79 2.93 -12.03
CA THR A 243 -30.15 2.85 -13.35
C THR A 243 -28.77 3.52 -13.36
N ARG A 244 -28.66 4.74 -12.82
CA ARG A 244 -27.37 5.45 -12.72
C ARG A 244 -26.39 4.74 -11.78
N LEU A 245 -26.88 4.15 -10.69
CA LEU A 245 -26.03 3.33 -9.80
C LEU A 245 -25.52 2.08 -10.52
N LEU A 246 -26.38 1.37 -11.25
CA LEU A 246 -26.01 0.18 -12.02
C LEU A 246 -24.95 0.52 -13.08
N VAL A 247 -25.15 1.59 -13.85
CA VAL A 247 -24.15 2.04 -14.83
C VAL A 247 -22.84 2.42 -14.14
N TRP A 248 -22.88 3.11 -13.00
CA TRP A 248 -21.68 3.44 -12.21
C TRP A 248 -20.94 2.18 -11.75
N VAL A 249 -21.66 1.16 -11.26
CA VAL A 249 -21.08 -0.14 -10.87
C VAL A 249 -20.44 -0.83 -12.07
N ILE A 250 -21.12 -0.83 -13.22
CA ILE A 250 -20.60 -1.43 -14.47
C ILE A 250 -19.29 -0.76 -14.87
N VAL A 251 -19.27 0.57 -15.02
CA VAL A 251 -18.05 1.28 -15.45
C VAL A 251 -16.93 1.25 -14.40
N GLY A 252 -17.27 1.12 -13.12
CA GLY A 252 -16.30 1.03 -12.02
C GLY A 252 -15.73 -0.38 -11.78
N ALA A 253 -16.48 -1.44 -12.08
CA ALA A 253 -16.09 -2.82 -11.76
C ALA A 253 -15.67 -3.65 -12.96
N VAL A 254 -16.40 -3.54 -14.08
CA VAL A 254 -16.23 -4.45 -15.22
C VAL A 254 -14.82 -4.39 -15.81
N PRO A 255 -14.16 -3.22 -15.99
CA PRO A 255 -12.78 -3.19 -16.47
C PRO A 255 -11.81 -4.00 -15.60
N THR A 256 -11.94 -3.87 -14.27
CA THR A 256 -11.11 -4.61 -13.31
C THR A 256 -11.44 -6.10 -13.35
N ALA A 257 -12.72 -6.47 -13.42
CA ALA A 257 -13.13 -7.87 -13.49
C ALA A 257 -12.60 -8.56 -14.76
N ILE A 258 -12.64 -7.88 -15.91
CA ILE A 258 -12.07 -8.38 -17.16
C ILE A 258 -10.57 -8.64 -17.00
N VAL A 259 -9.81 -7.68 -16.45
CA VAL A 259 -8.39 -7.85 -16.18
C VAL A 259 -8.14 -9.08 -15.29
N LEU A 260 -8.85 -9.21 -14.18
CA LEU A 260 -8.67 -10.32 -13.24
C LEU A 260 -8.96 -11.69 -13.89
N VAL A 261 -10.01 -11.77 -14.71
CA VAL A 261 -10.35 -13.00 -15.45
C VAL A 261 -9.27 -13.33 -16.48
N VAL A 262 -8.80 -12.34 -17.26
CA VAL A 262 -7.72 -12.53 -18.23
C VAL A 262 -6.44 -13.00 -17.52
N GLN A 263 -6.06 -12.37 -16.41
CA GLN A 263 -4.90 -12.78 -15.62
C GLN A 263 -5.04 -14.21 -15.10
N LEU A 264 -6.23 -14.60 -14.61
CA LEU A 264 -6.48 -15.97 -14.14
C LEU A 264 -6.29 -17.00 -15.26
N VAL A 265 -6.77 -16.70 -16.46
CA VAL A 265 -6.60 -17.57 -17.64
C VAL A 265 -5.13 -17.67 -18.01
N LEU A 266 -4.43 -16.53 -18.11
CA LEU A 266 -3.02 -16.48 -18.48
C LEU A 266 -2.12 -17.23 -17.48
N VAL A 267 -2.27 -16.97 -16.17
CA VAL A 267 -1.53 -17.67 -15.10
C VAL A 267 -1.71 -19.19 -15.22
N ARG A 268 -2.93 -19.66 -15.45
CA ARG A 268 -3.23 -21.10 -15.53
C ARG A 268 -2.66 -21.78 -16.78
N SER A 269 -2.37 -21.00 -17.82
CA SER A 269 -1.78 -21.48 -19.08
C SER A 269 -0.26 -21.29 -19.14
N ASP A 270 0.34 -20.68 -18.13
CA ASP A 270 1.76 -20.34 -18.10
C ASP A 270 2.61 -21.56 -17.68
N PRO A 271 3.49 -22.08 -18.56
CA PRO A 271 4.34 -23.23 -18.23
C PRO A 271 5.47 -22.91 -17.24
N PHE A 272 5.76 -21.62 -17.00
CA PHE A 272 6.78 -21.19 -16.05
C PHE A 272 6.22 -20.97 -14.64
N VAL A 273 4.90 -21.00 -14.48
CA VAL A 273 4.23 -20.89 -13.19
C VAL A 273 3.94 -22.29 -12.66
N VAL A 274 4.25 -22.51 -11.38
CA VAL A 274 3.92 -23.77 -10.70
C VAL A 274 2.40 -24.00 -10.80
N PRO A 275 1.94 -25.16 -11.32
CA PRO A 275 0.51 -25.44 -11.41
C PRO A 275 -0.13 -25.40 -10.03
N SER A 276 -0.87 -24.33 -9.73
CA SER A 276 -1.51 -24.14 -8.44
C SER A 276 -3.04 -24.10 -8.54
N GLU A 277 -3.68 -24.41 -7.43
CA GLU A 277 -5.11 -24.21 -7.21
C GLU A 277 -5.33 -23.45 -5.90
N PHE A 278 -6.35 -22.61 -5.89
CA PHE A 278 -6.74 -21.85 -4.71
C PHE A 278 -7.48 -22.76 -3.74
N THR A 279 -7.04 -22.77 -2.49
CA THR A 279 -7.62 -23.63 -1.46
C THR A 279 -7.95 -22.83 -0.20
N TRP A 280 -8.89 -23.34 0.58
CA TRP A 280 -9.21 -22.81 1.89
C TRP A 280 -8.23 -23.36 2.93
N GLU A 281 -7.34 -22.51 3.42
CA GLU A 281 -6.21 -22.87 4.30
C GLU A 281 -6.15 -21.93 5.52
N PRO A 282 -7.15 -22.01 6.42
CA PRO A 282 -7.33 -21.05 7.50
C PRO A 282 -6.11 -21.02 8.42
N LEU A 283 -5.48 -19.84 8.45
CA LEU A 283 -4.29 -19.45 9.18
C LEU A 283 -3.04 -20.28 8.87
N ARG A 284 -3.09 -21.25 7.94
CA ARG A 284 -1.99 -22.19 7.74
C ARG A 284 -0.77 -21.49 7.14
N VAL A 285 -0.96 -20.75 6.05
CA VAL A 285 0.13 -19.98 5.42
C VAL A 285 0.62 -18.88 6.35
N TRP A 286 -0.27 -18.24 7.11
CA TRP A 286 0.16 -17.21 8.05
C TRP A 286 0.95 -17.77 9.22
N LYS A 287 0.55 -18.91 9.79
CA LYS A 287 1.29 -19.61 10.85
C LYS A 287 2.64 -20.16 10.40
N PHE A 288 2.83 -20.36 9.09
CA PHE A 288 4.14 -20.69 8.53
C PHE A 288 5.14 -19.54 8.74
N TYR A 289 4.69 -18.29 8.59
CA TYR A 289 5.55 -17.11 8.70
C TYR A 289 5.50 -16.41 10.07
N ALA A 290 4.41 -16.52 10.81
CA ALA A 290 4.24 -15.85 12.10
C ALA A 290 3.77 -16.83 13.17
N ALA A 291 4.54 -16.94 14.25
CA ALA A 291 4.18 -17.78 15.39
C ALA A 291 2.83 -17.38 16.02
N SER A 292 2.55 -16.07 16.06
CA SER A 292 1.26 -15.51 16.48
C SER A 292 0.72 -14.54 15.43
N PRO A 293 -0.12 -15.02 14.48
CA PRO A 293 -0.78 -14.19 13.47
C PRO A 293 -1.48 -12.95 14.06
N ALA A 294 -2.18 -13.12 15.19
CA ALA A 294 -2.88 -12.01 15.86
C ALA A 294 -1.91 -10.93 16.35
N MET A 295 -0.80 -11.33 16.99
CA MET A 295 0.21 -10.37 17.44
C MET A 295 0.90 -9.67 16.28
N ALA A 296 1.23 -10.42 15.22
CA ALA A 296 1.79 -9.86 14.00
C ALA A 296 0.85 -8.82 13.36
N TRP A 297 -0.45 -9.09 13.35
CA TRP A 297 -1.46 -8.14 12.89
C TRP A 297 -1.52 -6.87 13.73
N ILE A 298 -1.55 -7.00 15.07
CA ILE A 298 -1.57 -5.85 16.00
C ILE A 298 -0.31 -4.99 15.81
N GLN A 299 0.88 -5.61 15.77
CA GLN A 299 2.15 -4.91 15.57
C GLN A 299 2.21 -4.18 14.23
N SER A 300 1.57 -4.74 13.21
CA SER A 300 1.51 -4.15 11.88
C SER A 300 0.56 -2.94 11.80
N LEU A 301 -0.46 -2.93 12.64
CA LEU A 301 -1.53 -1.93 12.64
C LEU A 301 -1.50 -1.00 13.85
N LEU A 302 -0.42 -0.98 14.61
CA LEU A 302 -0.33 -0.20 15.85
C LEU A 302 -0.64 1.29 15.62
N PHE A 303 -0.06 1.88 14.57
CA PHE A 303 -0.37 3.26 14.17
C PHE A 303 -1.85 3.48 13.82
N PRO A 304 -2.44 2.79 12.82
CA PRO A 304 -3.82 3.03 12.45
C PRO A 304 -4.82 2.69 13.56
N LEU A 305 -4.53 1.75 14.46
CA LEU A 305 -5.35 1.45 15.64
C LEU A 305 -5.42 2.66 16.58
N PHE A 306 -4.27 3.22 17.01
CA PHE A 306 -4.27 4.40 17.87
C PHE A 306 -4.87 5.63 17.17
N ALA A 307 -4.58 5.81 15.88
CA ALA A 307 -5.17 6.88 15.08
C ALA A 307 -6.70 6.80 15.06
N THR A 308 -7.24 5.60 14.85
CA THR A 308 -8.69 5.36 14.85
C THR A 308 -9.28 5.56 16.23
N GLY A 309 -8.60 5.12 17.29
CA GLY A 309 -8.99 5.40 18.67
C GLY A 309 -9.13 6.90 18.95
N CYS A 310 -8.17 7.72 18.49
CA CYS A 310 -8.22 9.17 18.60
C CYS A 310 -9.41 9.77 17.83
N VAL A 311 -9.63 9.33 16.58
CA VAL A 311 -10.76 9.75 15.73
C VAL A 311 -12.11 9.45 16.39
N VAL A 312 -12.26 8.25 16.97
CA VAL A 312 -13.47 7.82 17.70
C VAL A 312 -13.64 8.64 18.98
N ALA A 313 -12.58 8.83 19.76
CA ALA A 313 -12.60 9.63 20.99
C ALA A 313 -12.96 11.10 20.73
N ARG A 314 -12.59 11.65 19.57
CA ARG A 314 -12.99 13.00 19.11
C ARG A 314 -14.40 13.05 18.51
N ARG A 315 -15.07 11.90 18.33
CA ARG A 315 -16.33 11.78 17.58
C ARG A 315 -16.26 12.46 16.21
N GLN A 316 -15.09 12.39 15.56
CA GLN A 316 -14.84 13.09 14.31
C GLN A 316 -15.76 12.53 13.23
N ARG A 317 -16.57 13.41 12.63
CA ARG A 317 -17.46 13.05 11.53
C ARG A 317 -16.77 13.28 10.20
N GLY A 318 -17.37 12.74 9.14
CA GLY A 318 -16.89 12.97 7.78
C GLY A 318 -15.77 12.05 7.33
N VAL A 319 -15.02 11.38 8.21
CA VAL A 319 -13.86 10.51 7.90
C VAL A 319 -14.21 9.14 7.29
N TRP A 320 -15.20 9.06 6.41
CA TRP A 320 -15.68 7.79 5.85
C TRP A 320 -14.62 7.04 5.01
N TRP A 321 -13.63 7.75 4.46
CA TRP A 321 -12.52 7.14 3.72
C TRP A 321 -11.60 6.31 4.61
N LEU A 322 -11.45 6.68 5.89
CA LEU A 322 -10.75 5.86 6.89
C LEU A 322 -11.48 4.54 7.11
N TRP A 323 -12.81 4.59 7.27
CA TRP A 323 -13.63 3.40 7.45
C TRP A 323 -13.65 2.50 6.20
N CYS A 324 -13.71 3.09 5.01
CA CYS A 324 -13.54 2.36 3.76
C CYS A 324 -12.18 1.66 3.69
N SER A 325 -11.09 2.35 4.10
CA SER A 325 -9.74 1.77 4.13
C SER A 325 -9.63 0.62 5.12
N TRP A 326 -10.26 0.73 6.30
CA TRP A 326 -10.40 -0.38 7.26
C TRP A 326 -11.19 -1.56 6.68
N SER A 327 -12.26 -1.32 5.92
CA SER A 327 -13.00 -2.40 5.25
C SER A 327 -12.13 -3.12 4.22
N VAL A 328 -11.34 -2.40 3.42
CA VAL A 328 -10.38 -3.02 2.48
C VAL A 328 -9.33 -3.83 3.23
N MET A 329 -8.77 -3.27 4.31
CA MET A 329 -7.81 -3.95 5.16
C MET A 329 -8.38 -5.24 5.76
N LEU A 330 -9.63 -5.22 6.22
CA LEU A 330 -10.31 -6.40 6.75
C LEU A 330 -10.46 -7.48 5.67
N VAL A 331 -10.97 -7.15 4.49
CA VAL A 331 -11.13 -8.12 3.40
C VAL A 331 -9.77 -8.69 2.97
N ALA A 332 -8.74 -7.84 2.83
CA ALA A 332 -7.39 -8.29 2.50
C ALA A 332 -6.78 -9.20 3.58
N THR A 333 -7.00 -8.87 4.86
CA THR A 333 -6.57 -9.72 5.98
C THR A 333 -7.30 -11.05 5.97
N LEU A 334 -8.61 -11.07 5.70
CA LEU A 334 -9.38 -12.31 5.60
C LEU A 334 -8.90 -13.18 4.43
N GLN A 335 -8.65 -12.59 3.26
CA GLN A 335 -8.07 -13.32 2.13
C GLN A 335 -6.72 -13.94 2.51
N MET A 336 -5.81 -13.16 3.08
CA MET A 336 -4.52 -13.63 3.58
C MET A 336 -4.64 -14.73 4.65
N ALA A 337 -5.60 -14.58 5.56
CA ALA A 337 -5.78 -15.47 6.70
C ALA A 337 -6.49 -16.76 6.32
N LEU A 338 -7.25 -16.81 5.23
CA LEU A 338 -8.15 -17.92 4.93
C LEU A 338 -7.80 -18.66 3.64
N LEU A 339 -7.08 -18.01 2.72
CA LEU A 339 -6.76 -18.56 1.42
C LEU A 339 -5.29 -19.00 1.35
N GLY A 340 -5.05 -20.09 0.65
CA GLY A 340 -3.74 -20.61 0.32
C GLY A 340 -3.70 -21.17 -1.09
N GLU A 341 -2.57 -21.76 -1.43
CA GLU A 341 -2.38 -22.45 -2.71
C GLU A 341 -1.89 -23.87 -2.46
N ARG A 342 -2.31 -24.79 -3.32
CA ARG A 342 -1.75 -26.14 -3.39
C ARG A 342 -1.25 -26.42 -4.78
N ASN A 343 -0.19 -27.20 -4.87
CA ASN A 343 0.28 -27.75 -6.14
C ASN A 343 -0.78 -28.71 -6.67
N ARG A 344 -1.27 -28.46 -7.89
CA ARG A 344 -2.36 -29.23 -8.51
C ARG A 344 -1.98 -30.69 -8.77
N THR A 345 -0.71 -30.97 -8.99
CA THR A 345 -0.22 -32.31 -9.32
C THR A 345 0.08 -33.12 -8.05
N THR A 346 0.72 -32.52 -7.05
CA THR A 346 1.15 -33.23 -5.84
C THR A 346 0.21 -33.06 -4.64
N GLY A 347 -0.71 -32.10 -4.70
CA GLY A 347 -1.57 -31.71 -3.57
C GLY A 347 -0.81 -31.04 -2.42
N ALA A 348 0.50 -30.80 -2.57
CA ALA A 348 1.33 -30.22 -1.53
C ALA A 348 0.99 -28.73 -1.32
N PRO A 349 0.98 -28.23 -0.06
CA PRO A 349 0.77 -26.82 0.22
C PRO A 349 1.91 -25.97 -0.35
N ILE A 350 1.55 -24.85 -0.97
CA ILE A 350 2.49 -23.84 -1.46
C ILE A 350 2.47 -22.68 -0.44
N PHE A 351 3.66 -22.32 0.05
CA PHE A 351 3.82 -21.34 1.11
C PHE A 351 4.28 -19.97 0.63
N ASP A 352 4.21 -19.65 -0.67
CA ASP A 352 4.74 -18.41 -1.27
C ASP A 352 4.08 -17.11 -0.76
N GLY A 353 3.01 -17.22 0.03
CA GLY A 353 2.38 -16.06 0.66
C GLY A 353 1.69 -15.11 -0.31
N ASN A 354 1.29 -15.56 -1.51
CA ASN A 354 0.69 -14.69 -2.53
C ASN A 354 -0.51 -13.85 -2.03
N TRP A 355 -1.29 -14.37 -1.08
CA TRP A 355 -2.42 -13.63 -0.50
C TRP A 355 -2.02 -12.52 0.49
N PHE A 356 -0.76 -12.42 0.91
CA PHE A 356 -0.25 -11.33 1.76
C PHE A 356 -0.19 -9.99 1.03
N TRP A 357 0.07 -10.00 -0.28
CA TRP A 357 0.38 -8.79 -1.03
C TRP A 357 -0.76 -7.77 -1.05
N GLY A 358 -2.02 -8.25 -1.04
CA GLY A 358 -3.18 -7.38 -0.94
C GLY A 358 -3.26 -6.66 0.41
N ALA A 359 -2.89 -7.35 1.50
CA ALA A 359 -2.88 -6.80 2.84
C ALA A 359 -1.73 -5.79 3.06
N HIS A 360 -0.55 -6.03 2.47
CA HIS A 360 0.54 -5.05 2.41
C HIS A 360 0.14 -3.74 1.73
N ALA A 361 -0.52 -3.84 0.57
CA ALA A 361 -1.03 -2.68 -0.13
C ALA A 361 -2.15 -1.97 0.66
N ALA A 362 -3.05 -2.72 1.30
CA ALA A 362 -4.12 -2.17 2.12
C ALA A 362 -3.61 -1.44 3.37
N VAL A 363 -2.55 -1.94 4.03
CA VAL A 363 -1.98 -1.26 5.20
C VAL A 363 -1.34 0.08 4.83
N LEU A 364 -0.73 0.22 3.64
CA LEU A 364 -0.25 1.51 3.15
C LEU A 364 -1.39 2.52 3.02
N VAL A 365 -2.49 2.15 2.35
CA VAL A 365 -3.66 3.03 2.19
C VAL A 365 -4.24 3.41 3.55
N LEU A 366 -4.34 2.45 4.47
CA LEU A 366 -4.84 2.66 5.82
C LEU A 366 -3.93 3.62 6.63
N PHE A 367 -2.61 3.49 6.54
CA PHE A 367 -1.67 4.42 7.18
C PHE A 367 -1.90 5.85 6.70
N LEU A 368 -2.03 6.06 5.39
CA LEU A 368 -2.28 7.38 4.83
C LEU A 368 -3.64 7.95 5.26
N ALA A 369 -4.69 7.12 5.24
CA ALA A 369 -6.02 7.53 5.70
C ALA A 369 -6.04 7.91 7.19
N SER A 370 -5.35 7.13 8.04
CA SER A 370 -5.18 7.39 9.47
C SER A 370 -4.42 8.69 9.74
N ALA A 371 -3.32 8.93 9.03
CA ALA A 371 -2.55 10.16 9.15
C ALA A 371 -3.35 11.40 8.72
N ALA A 372 -4.13 11.30 7.63
CA ALA A 372 -5.00 12.38 7.18
C ALA A 372 -6.12 12.68 8.17
N ALA A 373 -6.74 11.64 8.75
CA ALA A 373 -7.78 11.79 9.77
C ALA A 373 -7.24 12.48 11.04
N LEU A 374 -6.06 12.05 11.53
CA LEU A 374 -5.38 12.70 12.66
C LEU A 374 -5.04 14.16 12.38
N SER A 375 -4.49 14.45 11.19
CA SER A 375 -4.05 15.78 10.80
C SER A 375 -5.19 16.77 10.59
N SER A 376 -6.34 16.30 10.10
CA SER A 376 -7.54 17.13 9.93
C SER A 376 -8.20 17.48 11.28
N GLY A 377 -8.11 16.58 12.27
CA GLY A 377 -8.63 16.81 13.63
C GLY A 377 -7.72 17.62 14.55
N ALA A 378 -6.41 17.70 14.30
CA ALA A 378 -5.42 18.38 15.15
C ALA A 378 -5.58 19.91 15.28
N ARG A 379 -6.63 20.50 14.67
CA ARG A 379 -6.95 21.93 14.79
C ARG A 379 -7.93 22.24 15.93
N ALA A 380 -8.40 21.22 16.65
CA ALA A 380 -9.26 21.42 17.81
C ALA A 380 -8.41 21.88 19.00
N THR A 381 -8.62 23.12 19.45
CA THR A 381 -7.92 23.70 20.63
C THR A 381 -8.30 23.04 21.95
N ASN A 382 -9.38 22.25 21.96
CA ASN A 382 -10.02 21.73 23.17
C ASN A 382 -9.93 20.19 23.27
N ASP A 383 -8.81 19.60 22.85
CA ASP A 383 -8.62 18.15 23.03
C ASP A 383 -8.63 17.77 24.52
N SER A 384 -9.26 16.65 24.86
CA SER A 384 -9.19 16.06 26.20
C SER A 384 -7.82 15.41 26.46
N PRO A 385 -7.43 15.14 27.72
CA PRO A 385 -6.18 14.44 28.04
C PRO A 385 -6.05 13.09 27.32
N LEU A 386 -7.15 12.32 27.25
CA LEU A 386 -7.19 11.04 26.53
C LEU A 386 -6.94 11.22 25.03
N GLN A 387 -7.56 12.22 24.39
CA GLN A 387 -7.38 12.50 22.97
C GLN A 387 -5.93 12.89 22.64
N ARG A 388 -5.30 13.70 23.49
CA ARG A 388 -3.87 14.02 23.40
C ARG A 388 -2.98 12.78 23.56
N ALA A 389 -3.27 11.95 24.56
CA ALA A 389 -2.53 10.70 24.79
C ALA A 389 -2.61 9.76 23.56
N LEU A 390 -3.82 9.53 23.03
CA LEU A 390 -4.01 8.70 21.84
C LEU A 390 -3.33 9.28 20.60
N MET A 391 -3.34 10.60 20.43
CA MET A 391 -2.64 11.27 19.34
C MET A 391 -1.12 11.09 19.46
N ASN A 392 -0.56 11.26 20.66
CA ASN A 392 0.86 11.04 20.92
C ASN A 392 1.26 9.58 20.70
N LEU A 393 0.44 8.63 21.17
CA LEU A 393 0.64 7.20 20.94
C LEU A 393 0.59 6.84 19.46
N ALA A 394 -0.34 7.43 18.70
CA ALA A 394 -0.42 7.20 17.26
C ALA A 394 0.85 7.69 16.55
N TRP A 395 1.27 8.94 16.79
CA TRP A 395 2.51 9.44 16.17
C TRP A 395 3.76 8.70 16.65
N GLY A 396 3.83 8.33 17.93
CA GLY A 396 4.88 7.48 18.47
C GLY A 396 4.94 6.12 17.77
N ALA A 397 3.79 5.48 17.56
CA ALA A 397 3.71 4.24 16.79
C ALA A 397 4.14 4.42 15.34
N PHE A 398 3.73 5.51 14.67
CA PHE A 398 4.19 5.82 13.32
C PHE A 398 5.71 6.00 13.24
N VAL A 399 6.30 6.77 14.16
CA VAL A 399 7.76 6.93 14.26
C VAL A 399 8.43 5.58 14.50
N LEU A 400 7.86 4.72 15.34
CA LEU A 400 8.39 3.39 15.59
C LEU A 400 8.40 2.51 14.33
N HIS A 401 7.36 2.57 13.49
CA HIS A 401 7.32 1.90 12.18
C HIS A 401 8.39 2.43 11.22
N VAL A 402 8.60 3.75 11.18
CA VAL A 402 9.63 4.41 10.36
C VAL A 402 11.04 3.99 10.82
N THR A 403 11.32 4.09 12.13
CA THR A 403 12.59 3.73 12.73
C THR A 403 12.90 2.25 12.49
N THR A 404 11.90 1.38 12.66
CA THR A 404 12.06 -0.05 12.37
C THR A 404 12.47 -0.31 10.92
N GLY A 405 11.87 0.44 9.99
CA GLY A 405 12.21 0.33 8.58
C GLY A 405 13.58 0.86 8.23
N ALA A 406 14.01 1.95 8.87
CA ALA A 406 15.37 2.45 8.76
C ALA A 406 16.40 1.41 9.28
N ILE A 407 16.10 0.75 10.40
CA ILE A 407 16.94 -0.33 10.94
C ILE A 407 16.99 -1.51 9.96
N TYR A 408 15.86 -1.91 9.37
CA TYR A 408 15.83 -2.97 8.35
C TYR A 408 16.74 -2.63 7.16
N ILE A 409 16.64 -1.41 6.63
CA ILE A 409 17.48 -0.95 5.53
C ILE A 409 18.96 -0.95 5.94
N ALA A 410 19.31 -0.44 7.12
CA ALA A 410 20.69 -0.44 7.60
C ALA A 410 21.26 -1.88 7.71
N ARG A 411 20.45 -2.83 8.20
CA ARG A 411 20.83 -4.24 8.31
C ARG A 411 21.06 -4.90 6.95
N LEU A 412 20.28 -4.53 5.93
CA LEU A 412 20.44 -5.05 4.57
C LEU A 412 21.86 -4.81 4.02
N PHE A 413 22.52 -3.71 4.42
CA PHE A 413 23.89 -3.39 4.04
C PHE A 413 24.97 -4.00 4.95
N GLN A 414 24.60 -4.52 6.13
CA GLN A 414 25.53 -5.18 7.06
C GLN A 414 25.64 -6.69 6.84
N LEU A 415 24.62 -7.32 6.24
CA LEU A 415 24.65 -8.76 5.97
C LEU A 415 25.81 -9.08 5.01
N PRO A 416 26.69 -10.06 5.32
CA PRO A 416 27.68 -10.55 4.37
C PRO A 416 26.99 -11.03 3.08
N ALA A 417 27.62 -10.85 1.92
CA ALA A 417 27.18 -11.52 0.70
C ALA A 417 27.33 -13.04 0.91
N GLY A 418 26.21 -13.77 1.02
CA GLY A 418 26.20 -15.23 1.22
C GLY A 418 25.54 -15.75 2.50
N PHE A 419 24.95 -14.89 3.34
CA PHE A 419 24.32 -15.31 4.61
C PHE A 419 22.81 -15.60 4.54
N ALA A 420 22.20 -15.70 3.36
CA ALA A 420 20.76 -15.98 3.25
C ALA A 420 20.43 -17.05 2.20
N SER A 421 20.21 -18.26 2.69
CA SER A 421 19.08 -19.14 2.35
C SER A 421 18.86 -20.10 3.52
#